data_AF-A0A2M7BR22-F1
#
_entry.id   AF-A0A2M7BR22-F1
#
_cell.length_a   1.000
_cell.length_b   1.000
_cell.length_c   1.000
_cell.angle_alpha   90.00
_cell.angle_beta   90.00
_cell.angle_gamma   90.00
#
_symmetry.space_group_name_H-M   'P 1'
#
loop_
_entity.id
_entity.type
_entity.pdbx_description
1 polymer ?
#
loop_
_entity_poly.entity_id
_entity_poly.type
_entity_poly.pdbx_seq_one_letter_code
_entity_poly.pdbx_strand_id
1 'polypeptide(L)'
;LLKVWMGFFGSSEIAIRSLSLIFFWATLYIVFLILNDVFRLSEKKSIAYLLLFIINPLLHYYAFEARMYSMMAFIATLLFYALMKHKYKLYAYTAITAMFTHYFLFIVIAFQ
;
A
#
# COMPACT_ATOMS: atom_id res chain seq x y z
N LEU A 1 4.38 11.37 9.51
CA LEU A 1 5.32 10.65 8.62
C LEU A 1 6.11 11.60 7.71
N LEU A 2 5.45 12.38 6.84
CA LEU A 2 6.15 13.21 5.85
C LEU A 2 7.18 14.18 6.46
N LYS A 3 6.89 14.79 7.61
CA LYS A 3 7.85 15.64 8.34
C LYS A 3 9.16 14.91 8.68
N VAL A 4 9.06 13.65 9.12
CA VAL A 4 10.21 12.81 9.43
C VAL A 4 10.98 12.49 8.15
N TRP A 5 10.27 12.13 7.09
CA TRP A 5 10.86 11.87 5.78
C TRP A 5 11.65 13.07 5.24
N MET A 6 11.04 14.26 5.27
CA MET A 6 11.71 15.49 4.83
C MET A 6 12.92 15.85 5.71
N GLY A 7 12.92 15.45 6.99
CA GLY A 7 14.09 15.64 7.87
C GLY A 7 15.32 14.87 7.40
N PHE A 8 15.13 13.70 6.77
CA PHE A 8 16.23 12.88 6.25
C PHE A 8 16.58 13.19 4.79
N PHE A 9 15.57 13.38 3.94
CA PHE A 9 15.74 13.47 2.47
C PHE A 9 15.58 14.90 1.91
N GLY A 10 15.24 15.87 2.75
CA GLY A 10 14.98 17.25 2.36
C GLY A 10 13.53 17.50 1.90
N SER A 11 13.25 18.75 1.55
CA SER A 11 11.92 19.23 1.15
C SER A 11 11.79 19.51 -0.35
N SER A 12 12.68 18.95 -1.18
CA SER A 12 12.55 19.06 -2.63
C SER A 12 11.30 18.33 -3.11
N GLU A 13 10.75 18.74 -4.25
CA GLU A 13 9.58 18.07 -4.83
C GLU A 13 9.80 16.57 -5.05
N ILE A 14 11.00 16.20 -5.53
CA ILE A 14 11.40 14.81 -5.73
C ILE A 14 11.43 14.06 -4.38
N ALA A 15 12.00 14.65 -3.33
CA ALA A 15 12.09 14.02 -2.02
C ALA A 15 10.71 13.78 -1.40
N ILE A 16 9.78 14.72 -1.54
CA ILE A 16 8.43 14.57 -1.00
C ILE A 16 7.65 13.51 -1.79
N ARG A 17 7.75 13.51 -3.13
CA ARG A 17 7.04 12.54 -4.00
C ARG A 17 7.61 11.12 -3.91
N SER A 18 8.89 10.96 -3.58
CA SER A 18 9.51 9.63 -3.45
C SER A 18 8.92 8.80 -2.32
N LEU A 19 8.38 9.44 -1.27
CA LEU A 19 7.65 8.74 -0.21
C LEU A 19 6.39 8.04 -0.77
N SER A 20 5.63 8.70 -1.64
CA SER A 20 4.47 8.10 -2.31
C SER A 20 4.87 6.93 -3.19
N LEU A 21 6.00 7.05 -3.90
CA LEU A 21 6.54 5.99 -4.75
C LEU A 21 6.91 4.75 -3.94
N ILE A 22 7.48 4.92 -2.74
CA ILE A 22 7.77 3.81 -1.83
C ILE A 22 6.50 3.06 -1.43
N PHE A 23 5.43 3.79 -1.09
CA PHE A 23 4.16 3.15 -0.75
C PHE A 23 3.51 2.46 -1.95
N PHE A 24 3.67 3.00 -3.16
CA PHE A 24 3.24 2.31 -4.38
C PHE A 24 3.96 0.97 -4.56
N TRP A 25 5.29 0.93 -4.46
CA TRP A 25 6.05 -0.32 -4.54
C TRP A 25 5.72 -1.29 -3.40
N ALA A 26 5.53 -0.78 -2.18
CA ALA A 26 5.08 -1.58 -1.05
C ALA A 26 3.69 -2.19 -1.30
N THR A 27 2.77 -1.45 -1.94
CA THR A 27 1.46 -1.97 -2.36
C THR A 27 1.63 -3.13 -3.33
N LEU A 28 2.46 -2.98 -4.37
CA LEU A 28 2.73 -4.06 -5.33
C LEU A 28 3.31 -5.31 -4.66
N TYR A 29 4.20 -5.12 -3.68
CA TYR A 29 4.75 -6.24 -2.91
C TYR A 29 3.66 -6.98 -2.12
N ILE A 30 2.75 -6.28 -1.44
CA ILE A 30 1.65 -6.95 -0.74
C ILE A 30 0.70 -7.65 -1.73
N VAL A 31 0.40 -7.04 -2.87
CA VAL A 31 -0.40 -7.68 -3.93
C VAL A 31 0.28 -8.97 -4.39
N PHE A 32 1.59 -8.97 -4.61
CA PHE A 32 2.36 -10.16 -4.94
C PHE A 32 2.23 -11.25 -3.87
N LEU A 33 2.33 -10.89 -2.58
CA LEU A 33 2.13 -11.82 -1.48
C LEU A 33 0.70 -12.37 -1.45
N ILE A 34 -0.32 -11.56 -1.75
CA ILE A 34 -1.71 -12.07 -1.86
C ILE A 34 -1.80 -13.08 -3.01
N LEU A 35 -1.25 -12.78 -4.18
CA LEU A 35 -1.28 -13.66 -5.35
C LEU A 35 -0.59 -15.01 -5.08
N ASN A 36 0.54 -15.00 -4.37
CA ASN A 36 1.28 -16.23 -4.05
C ASN A 36 0.74 -16.95 -2.80
N ASP A 37 0.61 -16.25 -1.68
CA ASP A 37 0.35 -16.87 -0.37
C ASP A 37 -1.12 -17.22 -0.16
N VAL A 38 -2.04 -16.52 -0.85
CA VAL A 38 -3.49 -16.68 -0.72
C VAL A 38 -4.04 -17.38 -1.95
N PHE A 39 -3.81 -16.83 -3.15
CA PHE A 39 -4.31 -17.41 -4.40
C PHE A 39 -3.45 -18.54 -4.96
N ARG A 40 -2.26 -18.80 -4.38
CA ARG A 40 -1.36 -19.89 -4.78
C ARG A 40 -0.98 -19.87 -6.26
N LEU A 41 -0.88 -18.66 -6.83
CA LEU A 41 -0.37 -18.48 -8.18
C LEU A 41 1.14 -18.73 -8.21
N SER A 42 1.65 -19.17 -9.36
CA SER A 42 3.10 -19.25 -9.57
C SER A 42 3.68 -17.85 -9.71
N GLU A 43 4.95 -17.68 -9.32
CA GLU A 43 5.67 -16.41 -9.41
C GLU A 43 5.54 -15.73 -10.77
N LYS A 44 5.70 -16.50 -11.86
CA LYS A 44 5.57 -15.99 -13.24
C LYS A 44 4.17 -15.41 -13.50
N LYS A 45 3.12 -16.09 -13.04
CA LYS A 45 1.75 -15.60 -13.18
C LYS A 45 1.53 -14.36 -12.33
N SER A 46 2.03 -14.35 -11.09
CA SER A 46 1.90 -13.21 -10.18
C SER A 46 2.58 -11.97 -10.76
N ILE A 47 3.78 -12.10 -11.31
CA ILE A 47 4.48 -11.00 -12.01
C ILE A 47 3.67 -10.50 -13.20
N ALA A 48 3.07 -11.39 -14.01
CA ALA A 48 2.21 -10.99 -15.11
C ALA A 48 0.98 -10.21 -14.62
N TYR A 49 0.36 -10.61 -13.51
CA TYR A 49 -0.77 -9.88 -12.91
C TYR A 49 -0.36 -8.53 -12.32
N LEU A 50 0.85 -8.42 -11.75
CA LEU A 50 1.35 -7.13 -11.25
C LEU A 50 1.45 -6.07 -12.35
N LEU A 51 1.66 -6.46 -13.62
CA LEU A 51 1.64 -5.52 -14.73
C LEU A 51 0.33 -4.74 -14.81
N LEU A 52 -0.81 -5.37 -14.49
CA LEU A 52 -2.12 -4.70 -14.45
C LEU A 52 -2.18 -3.59 -13.40
N PHE A 53 -1.49 -3.76 -12.27
CA PHE A 53 -1.39 -2.75 -11.22
C PHE A 53 -0.43 -1.62 -11.60
N ILE A 54 0.67 -1.95 -12.28
CA ILE A 54 1.66 -0.96 -12.74
C ILE A 54 1.08 -0.05 -13.83
N ILE A 55 0.35 -0.62 -14.79
CA ILE A 55 -0.27 0.15 -15.88
C ILE A 55 -1.57 0.83 -15.46
N ASN A 56 -2.08 0.56 -14.26
CA ASN A 56 -3.31 1.18 -13.77
C ASN A 56 -3.11 2.70 -13.67
N PRO A 57 -3.83 3.51 -14.46
CA PRO A 57 -3.56 4.95 -14.55
C PRO A 57 -3.77 5.66 -13.22
N LEU A 58 -4.70 5.18 -12.39
CA LEU A 58 -5.01 5.77 -11.09
C LEU A 58 -3.90 5.47 -10.08
N LEU A 59 -3.47 4.22 -9.96
CA LEU A 59 -2.36 3.86 -9.07
C LEU A 59 -1.06 4.54 -9.50
N HIS A 60 -0.80 4.60 -10.81
CA HIS A 60 0.40 5.21 -11.35
C HIS A 60 0.40 6.74 -11.14
N TYR A 61 -0.74 7.41 -11.32
CA TYR A 61 -0.87 8.83 -11.02
C TYR A 61 -0.55 9.14 -9.54
N TYR A 62 -1.15 8.38 -8.62
CA TYR A 62 -0.93 8.58 -7.19
C TYR A 62 0.47 8.16 -6.71
N ALA A 63 1.18 7.29 -7.45
CA ALA A 63 2.56 6.92 -7.15
C ALA A 63 3.50 8.15 -7.17
N PHE A 64 3.21 9.14 -8.01
CA PHE A 64 4.02 10.35 -8.14
C PHE A 64 3.40 11.58 -7.49
N GLU A 65 2.22 11.47 -6.92
CA GLU A 65 1.58 12.58 -6.23
C GLU A 65 2.00 12.62 -4.76
N ALA A 66 2.43 13.79 -4.26
CA ALA A 66 2.79 14.02 -2.86
C ALA A 66 1.55 14.09 -1.94
N ARG A 67 0.69 13.08 -2.00
CA ARG A 67 -0.52 12.89 -1.20
C ARG A 67 -0.55 11.49 -0.60
N MET A 68 -1.40 11.30 0.39
CA MET A 68 -1.52 10.07 1.16
C MET A 68 -2.15 8.88 0.43
N TYR A 69 -2.57 9.02 -0.83
CA TYR A 69 -3.34 7.99 -1.54
C TYR A 69 -2.56 6.69 -1.79
N SER A 70 -1.27 6.77 -2.14
CA SER A 70 -0.42 5.56 -2.26
C SER A 70 -0.25 4.85 -0.91
N MET A 71 -0.13 5.60 0.18
CA MET A 71 -0.09 5.05 1.54
C MET A 71 -1.44 4.41 1.93
N MET A 72 -2.55 5.02 1.54
CA MET A 72 -3.89 4.45 1.73
C MET A 72 -4.04 3.12 0.98
N ALA A 73 -3.63 3.06 -0.28
CA ALA A 73 -3.65 1.83 -1.07
C ALA A 73 -2.84 0.72 -0.37
N PHE A 74 -1.62 1.04 0.05
CA PHE A 74 -0.76 0.11 0.79
C PHE A 74 -1.44 -0.42 2.07
N ILE A 75 -1.95 0.48 2.93
CA ILE A 75 -2.58 0.10 4.20
C ILE A 75 -3.83 -0.75 3.96
N ALA A 76 -4.68 -0.38 3.00
CA ALA A 76 -5.89 -1.13 2.67
C ALA A 76 -5.53 -2.55 2.19
N THR A 77 -4.57 -2.68 1.27
CA THR A 77 -4.12 -3.99 0.78
C THR A 77 -3.47 -4.82 1.89
N LEU A 78 -2.70 -4.21 2.79
CA LEU A 78 -2.08 -4.88 3.93
C LEU A 78 -3.10 -5.41 4.93
N LEU A 79 -4.19 -4.66 5.18
CA LEU A 79 -5.31 -5.14 6.01
C LEU A 79 -5.91 -6.42 5.44
N PHE A 80 -6.24 -6.43 4.14
CA PHE A 80 -6.78 -7.62 3.48
C PHE A 80 -5.81 -8.80 3.56
N TYR A 81 -4.52 -8.59 3.25
CA TYR A 81 -3.51 -9.64 3.34
C TYR A 81 -3.41 -10.21 4.77
N ALA A 82 -3.33 -9.34 5.78
CA ALA A 82 -3.22 -9.75 7.16
C ALA A 82 -4.46 -10.54 7.62
N LEU A 83 -5.66 -10.12 7.21
CA LEU A 83 -6.91 -10.81 7.52
C LEU A 83 -6.98 -12.18 6.83
N MET A 84 -6.73 -12.25 5.52
CA MET A 84 -6.75 -13.51 4.75
C MET A 84 -5.72 -14.54 5.22
N LYS A 85 -4.59 -14.07 5.79
CA LYS A 85 -3.56 -14.94 6.38
C LYS A 85 -3.74 -15.17 7.89
N HIS A 86 -4.85 -14.71 8.48
CA HIS A 86 -5.10 -14.80 9.92
C HIS A 86 -3.98 -14.21 10.80
N LYS A 87 -3.24 -13.22 10.29
CA LYS A 87 -2.15 -12.52 11.00
C LYS A 87 -2.74 -11.40 11.88
N TYR A 88 -3.51 -11.76 12.91
CA TYR A 88 -4.29 -10.81 13.70
C TYR A 88 -3.47 -9.69 14.36
N LYS A 89 -2.23 -9.98 14.79
CA LYS A 89 -1.34 -8.92 15.32
C LYS A 89 -1.01 -7.86 14.27
N LEU A 90 -0.64 -8.31 13.06
CA LEU A 90 -0.37 -7.42 11.93
C LEU A 90 -1.62 -6.64 11.53
N TYR A 91 -2.78 -7.31 11.50
CA TYR A 91 -4.06 -6.69 11.22
C TYR A 91 -4.36 -5.58 12.23
N ALA A 92 -4.24 -5.84 13.53
CA ALA A 92 -4.51 -4.86 14.58
C ALA A 92 -3.60 -3.62 14.47
N TYR A 93 -2.29 -3.79 14.32
CA TYR A 93 -1.38 -2.65 14.13
C TYR A 93 -1.68 -1.86 12.85
N THR A 94 -2.02 -2.56 11.77
CA THR A 94 -2.35 -1.91 10.50
C THR A 94 -3.68 -1.16 10.61
N ALA A 95 -4.69 -1.72 11.29
CA ALA A 95 -6.00 -1.11 11.50
C ALA A 95 -5.90 0.16 12.35
N ILE A 96 -5.12 0.13 13.43
CA ILE A 96 -4.84 1.32 14.25
C ILE A 96 -4.17 2.40 13.37
N THR A 97 -3.14 2.02 12.60
CA THR A 97 -2.46 2.95 11.69
C THR A 97 -3.40 3.55 10.65
N ALA A 98 -4.33 2.74 10.14
CA ALA A 98 -5.32 3.14 9.16
C ALA A 98 -6.26 4.23 9.70
N MET A 99 -6.73 4.07 10.94
CA MET A 99 -7.60 5.05 11.63
C MET A 99 -6.91 6.41 11.82
N PHE A 100 -5.58 6.42 12.04
CA PHE A 100 -4.80 7.65 12.13
C PHE A 100 -4.36 8.22 10.77
N THR A 101 -4.56 7.48 9.68
CA THR A 101 -4.15 7.92 8.35
C THR A 101 -5.28 8.66 7.66
N HIS A 102 -6.42 8.02 7.38
CA HIS A 102 -7.52 8.65 6.65
C HIS A 102 -8.87 8.03 7.01
N TYR A 103 -9.92 8.84 7.15
CA TYR A 103 -11.26 8.38 7.55
C TYR A 103 -11.87 7.35 6.58
N PHE A 104 -11.66 7.47 5.27
CA PHE A 104 -12.07 6.42 4.31
C PHE A 104 -11.51 5.01 4.61
N LEU A 105 -10.37 4.88 5.29
CA LEU A 105 -9.87 3.55 5.68
C LEU A 105 -10.72 2.90 6.78
N PHE A 106 -11.51 3.67 7.52
CA PHE A 106 -12.52 3.13 8.42
C PHE A 106 -13.56 2.30 7.65
N ILE A 107 -13.97 2.79 6.47
CA ILE A 107 -14.89 2.06 5.58
C ILE A 107 -14.25 0.72 5.18
N VAL A 108 -12.96 0.72 4.82
CA VAL A 108 -12.26 -0.51 4.47
C VAL A 108 -12.31 -1.53 5.61
N ILE A 109 -12.08 -1.11 6.85
CA ILE A 109 -12.14 -2.00 8.03
C ILE A 109 -13.57 -2.49 8.27
N ALA A 110 -14.57 -1.62 8.12
CA ALA A 110 -15.97 -1.95 8.40
C ALA A 110 -16.59 -2.98 7.44
N PHE A 111 -16.05 -3.10 6.22
CA PHE A 111 -16.57 -3.98 5.16
C PHE A 111 -15.66 -5.18 4.84
N GLN A 112 -14.68 -5.47 5.70
CA GLN A 112 -13.76 -6.62 5.61
C GLN A 112 -14.30 -7.85 6.32
#